data_AF-A0A183L7T8-F1
#
_entry.id   AF-A0A183L7T8-F1
#
_cell.length_a   1.000
_cell.length_b   1.000
_cell.length_c   1.000
_cell.angle_alpha   90.00
_cell.angle_beta   90.00
_cell.angle_gamma   90.00
#
_symmetry.space_group_name_H-M   'P 1'
#
loop_
_entity.id
_entity.type
_entity.pdbx_description
1 polymer ?
#
loop_
_entity_poly.entity_id
_entity_poly.type
_entity_poly.pdbx_seq_one_letter_code
_entity_poly.pdbx_strand_id
1 'polypeptide(L)'
;MKLVKSIKISDMKSYVGGPIHATSVVSRPQNKSYNSKWDVSPHEYPWSYYPPYFYGIGYMIGADVVCDASVTMSFTQHLRIDDAYLGIVLARLSKKLNQLKGFRVYTDTNFEASGAVIIQKSSAGLLFA
;
A
#
# COMPACT_ATOMS: atom_id res chain seq x y z
N MET A 1 -12.43 2.31 18.35
CA MET A 1 -11.61 2.44 17.12
C MET A 1 -11.69 3.86 16.56
N LYS A 2 -10.60 4.64 16.61
CA LYS A 2 -10.53 6.01 16.03
C LYS A 2 -10.23 6.03 14.52
N LEU A 3 -9.70 4.94 13.96
CA LEU A 3 -9.26 4.85 12.56
C LEU A 3 -10.42 4.88 11.55
N VAL A 4 -11.49 4.11 11.79
CA VAL A 4 -12.66 4.08 10.90
C VAL A 4 -13.46 5.38 10.99
N LYS A 5 -13.43 6.06 12.14
CA LYS A 5 -14.13 7.34 12.33
C LYS A 5 -13.50 8.52 11.56
N SER A 6 -12.25 8.40 11.11
CA SER A 6 -11.58 9.47 10.35
C SER A 6 -11.85 9.42 8.85
N ILE A 7 -12.43 8.34 8.34
CA ILE A 7 -12.76 8.19 6.91
C ILE A 7 -14.26 8.44 6.76
N LYS A 8 -14.64 9.37 5.87
CA LYS A 8 -16.06 9.58 5.56
C LYS A 8 -16.61 8.35 4.85
N ILE A 9 -17.81 7.91 5.23
CA ILE A 9 -18.47 6.75 4.62
C ILE A 9 -18.61 6.92 3.10
N SER A 10 -18.90 8.15 2.64
CA SER A 10 -18.99 8.50 1.21
C SER A 10 -17.72 8.18 0.43
N ASP A 11 -16.56 8.29 1.08
CA ASP A 11 -15.26 8.20 0.42
C ASP A 11 -14.66 6.79 0.55
N MET A 12 -15.25 5.93 1.37
CA MET A 12 -14.68 4.65 1.81
C MET A 12 -14.37 3.70 0.65
N LYS A 13 -15.23 3.65 -0.38
CA LYS A 13 -15.02 2.78 -1.56
C LYS A 13 -13.92 3.30 -2.50
N SER A 14 -13.66 4.60 -2.47
CA SER A 14 -12.59 5.25 -3.25
C SER A 14 -11.31 5.47 -2.44
N TYR A 15 -11.31 5.10 -1.15
CA TYR A 15 -10.24 5.46 -0.23
C TYR A 15 -8.96 4.64 -0.48
N VAL A 16 -7.80 5.28 -0.34
CA VAL A 16 -6.49 4.65 -0.47
C VAL A 16 -5.61 5.19 0.65
N GLY A 17 -5.26 4.36 1.62
CA GLY A 17 -4.49 4.85 2.77
C GLY A 17 -3.63 3.80 3.47
N GLY A 18 -2.56 4.26 4.08
CA GLY A 18 -1.56 3.42 4.71
C GLY A 18 -0.36 4.25 5.20
N PRO A 19 0.68 3.61 5.70
CA PRO A 19 1.96 4.24 5.97
C PRO A 19 2.67 4.49 4.64
N ILE A 20 2.80 5.76 4.25
CA ILE A 20 3.37 6.13 2.94
C ILE A 20 4.89 6.06 3.01
N HIS A 21 5.46 5.31 2.07
CA HIS A 21 6.84 5.44 1.66
C HIS A 21 6.91 6.45 0.52
N ALA A 22 7.66 7.53 0.73
CA ALA A 22 7.84 8.54 -0.30
C ALA A 22 8.58 7.96 -1.51
N THR A 23 8.72 8.78 -2.56
CA THR A 23 9.54 8.47 -3.73
C THR A 23 10.89 7.93 -3.31
N SER A 24 11.23 6.73 -3.79
CA SER A 24 12.40 6.00 -3.34
C SER A 24 13.28 5.59 -4.49
N VAL A 25 14.59 5.66 -4.27
CA VAL A 25 15.58 5.21 -5.24
C VAL A 25 15.43 3.72 -5.43
N VAL A 26 15.34 3.30 -6.69
CA VAL A 26 15.29 1.88 -7.05
C VAL A 26 16.65 1.27 -6.74
N SER A 27 16.69 0.27 -5.85
CA SER A 27 17.92 -0.49 -5.61
C SER A 27 18.35 -1.17 -6.90
N ARG A 28 19.59 -0.95 -7.32
CA ARG A 28 20.15 -1.51 -8.55
C ARG A 28 21.18 -2.58 -8.20
N PRO A 29 21.18 -3.73 -8.91
CA PRO A 29 22.24 -4.72 -8.72
C PRO A 29 23.59 -4.10 -9.10
N GLN A 30 24.57 -4.18 -8.21
CA GLN A 30 25.90 -3.61 -8.46
C GLN A 30 26.71 -4.43 -9.46
N ASN A 31 26.44 -5.74 -9.55
CA ASN A 31 27.06 -6.68 -10.48
C ASN A 31 25.97 -7.46 -11.23
N LYS A 32 26.33 -8.46 -12.04
CA LYS A 32 25.36 -9.37 -12.68
C LYS A 32 24.54 -10.21 -11.66
N SER A 33 24.95 -10.23 -10.39
CA SER A 33 24.20 -10.82 -9.28
C SER A 33 23.32 -9.78 -8.59
N TYR A 34 22.09 -10.16 -8.28
CA TYR A 34 21.21 -9.42 -7.37
C TYR A 34 21.72 -9.64 -5.94
N ASN A 35 22.41 -8.64 -5.39
CA ASN A 35 23.05 -8.74 -4.09
C ASN A 35 22.04 -8.51 -2.95
N SER A 36 20.96 -7.78 -3.24
CA SER A 36 19.80 -7.60 -2.38
C SER A 36 18.56 -8.24 -3.01
N LYS A 37 17.70 -8.86 -2.19
CA LYS A 37 16.36 -9.32 -2.64
C LYS A 37 15.50 -8.19 -3.22
N TRP A 38 15.86 -6.94 -2.93
CA TRP A 38 15.18 -5.73 -3.38
C TRP A 38 15.81 -5.09 -4.62
N ASP A 39 16.90 -5.65 -5.16
CA ASP A 39 17.55 -5.11 -6.36
C ASP A 39 16.68 -5.32 -7.60
N VAL A 40 16.45 -4.29 -8.40
CA VAL A 40 15.58 -4.33 -9.59
C VAL A 40 16.35 -3.90 -10.82
N SER A 41 16.29 -4.74 -11.87
CA SER A 41 17.01 -4.45 -13.12
C SER A 41 16.32 -3.36 -13.92
N PRO A 42 17.06 -2.64 -14.80
CA PRO A 42 16.44 -1.70 -15.74
C PRO A 42 15.45 -2.35 -16.71
N HIS A 43 15.58 -3.65 -16.98
CA HIS A 43 14.61 -4.40 -17.79
C HIS A 43 13.29 -4.59 -17.03
N GLU A 44 13.34 -4.85 -15.72
CA GLU A 44 12.13 -5.02 -14.89
C GLU A 44 11.46 -3.68 -14.58
N TYR A 45 12.26 -2.63 -14.31
CA TYR A 45 11.76 -1.27 -14.13
C TYR A 45 12.82 -0.23 -14.57
N PRO A 46 12.60 0.50 -15.67
CA PRO A 46 13.63 1.33 -16.29
C PRO A 46 13.91 2.63 -15.53
N TRP A 47 12.96 3.15 -14.76
CA TRP A 47 13.14 4.42 -14.04
C TRP A 47 13.95 4.28 -12.76
N SER A 48 14.71 5.32 -12.41
CA SER A 48 15.56 5.32 -11.20
C SER A 48 14.79 5.51 -9.88
N TYR A 49 13.52 5.91 -9.96
CA TYR A 49 12.70 6.20 -8.78
C TYR A 49 11.33 5.50 -8.90
N TYR A 50 10.88 4.93 -7.80
CA TYR A 50 9.48 4.52 -7.65
C TYR A 50 8.60 5.74 -7.36
N PRO A 51 7.34 5.77 -7.84
CA PRO A 51 6.36 6.72 -7.31
C PRO A 51 6.11 6.45 -5.82
N PRO A 52 5.48 7.37 -5.08
CA PRO A 52 5.05 7.10 -3.71
C PRO A 52 4.21 5.83 -3.63
N TYR A 53 4.45 5.03 -2.58
CA TYR A 53 3.76 3.77 -2.35
C TYR A 53 3.54 3.56 -0.84
N PHE A 54 2.87 2.48 -0.44
CA PHE A 54 2.73 2.14 0.99
C PHE A 54 3.81 1.17 1.41
N TYR A 55 4.31 1.27 2.64
CA TYR A 55 5.13 0.18 3.17
C TYR A 55 4.32 -1.13 3.19
N GLY A 56 4.95 -2.24 2.81
CA GLY A 56 4.35 -3.59 2.82
C GLY A 56 3.84 -4.10 4.18
N ILE A 57 3.95 -3.31 5.26
CA ILE A 57 3.38 -3.66 6.57
C ILE A 57 1.85 -3.65 6.59
N GLY A 58 1.20 -2.98 5.63
CA GLY A 58 -0.24 -3.00 5.46
C GLY A 58 -0.84 -1.65 5.05
N TYR A 59 -1.98 -1.72 4.38
CA TYR A 59 -2.72 -0.59 3.82
C TYR A 59 -4.20 -0.93 3.66
N MET A 60 -5.03 0.09 3.42
CA MET A 60 -6.46 0.00 3.16
C MET A 60 -6.77 0.57 1.78
N ILE A 61 -7.48 -0.21 0.97
CA ILE A 61 -7.90 0.19 -0.38
C ILE A 61 -9.40 -0.08 -0.49
N GLY A 62 -10.14 0.93 -0.92
CA GLY A 62 -11.57 0.84 -1.15
C GLY A 62 -11.89 -0.02 -2.37
N ALA A 63 -13.04 -0.69 -2.33
CA ALA A 63 -13.43 -1.69 -3.32
C ALA A 63 -13.41 -1.17 -4.78
N ASP A 64 -13.84 0.07 -5.02
CA ASP A 64 -13.88 0.64 -6.37
C ASP A 64 -12.44 0.79 -6.92
N VAL A 65 -11.49 1.18 -6.06
CA VAL A 65 -10.08 1.27 -6.43
C VAL A 65 -9.47 -0.10 -6.68
N VAL A 66 -9.88 -1.13 -5.93
CA VAL A 66 -9.42 -2.51 -6.17
C VAL A 66 -9.83 -2.99 -7.56
N CYS A 67 -11.06 -2.71 -7.97
CA CYS A 67 -11.54 -3.03 -9.32
C CYS A 67 -10.69 -2.31 -10.40
N ASP A 68 -10.53 -0.99 -10.29
CA ASP A 68 -9.70 -0.19 -11.20
C ASP A 68 -8.24 -0.70 -11.26
N ALA A 69 -7.68 -1.03 -10.10
CA ALA A 69 -6.31 -1.51 -9.95
C ALA A 69 -6.13 -2.87 -10.63
N SER A 70 -7.08 -3.80 -10.49
CA SER A 70 -7.02 -5.12 -11.12
C SER A 70 -6.93 -5.04 -12.65
N VAL A 71 -7.71 -4.14 -13.25
CA VAL A 71 -7.65 -3.88 -14.70
C VAL A 71 -6.32 -3.23 -15.06
N THR A 72 -5.88 -2.22 -14.30
CA THR A 72 -4.62 -1.51 -14.53
C THR A 72 -3.39 -2.42 -14.43
N MET A 73 -3.41 -3.38 -13.50
CA MET A 73 -2.36 -4.40 -13.34
C MET A 73 -2.18 -5.23 -14.61
N SER A 74 -3.24 -5.51 -15.35
CA SER A 74 -3.16 -6.26 -16.62
C SER A 74 -2.40 -5.51 -17.72
N PHE A 75 -2.28 -4.18 -17.59
CA PHE A 75 -1.56 -3.30 -18.52
C PHE A 75 -0.31 -2.68 -17.90
N THR A 76 0.13 -3.19 -16.76
CA THR A 76 1.33 -2.72 -16.05
C THR A 76 2.35 -3.85 -16.06
N GLN A 77 3.57 -3.57 -16.49
CA GLN A 77 4.64 -4.56 -16.44
C GLN A 77 4.83 -5.04 -14.99
N HIS A 78 4.82 -6.36 -14.82
CA HIS A 78 4.98 -6.97 -13.50
C HIS A 78 6.34 -6.59 -12.88
N LEU A 79 6.29 -6.23 -11.59
CA LEU A 79 7.44 -5.97 -10.73
C LEU A 79 7.28 -6.89 -9.51
N ARG A 80 8.35 -7.59 -9.13
CA ARG A 80 8.27 -8.58 -8.04
C ARG A 80 8.08 -7.97 -6.65
N ILE A 81 8.41 -6.68 -6.50
CA ILE A 81 8.28 -5.92 -5.27
C ILE A 81 6.83 -5.45 -5.19
N ASP A 82 6.00 -6.17 -4.44
CA ASP A 82 4.54 -6.06 -4.46
C ASP A 82 4.04 -4.68 -4.00
N ASP A 83 4.62 -4.13 -2.93
CA ASP A 83 4.24 -2.83 -2.40
C ASP A 83 4.63 -1.67 -3.34
N ALA A 84 5.83 -1.73 -3.93
CA ALA A 84 6.24 -0.81 -4.99
C ALA A 84 5.41 -0.98 -6.28
N TYR A 85 5.09 -2.22 -6.68
CA TYR A 85 4.26 -2.53 -7.84
C TYR A 85 2.86 -1.93 -7.70
N LEU A 86 2.24 -2.12 -6.54
CA LEU A 86 0.96 -1.50 -6.22
C LEU A 86 1.06 0.03 -6.24
N GLY A 87 2.16 0.62 -5.75
CA GLY A 87 2.44 2.05 -5.88
C GLY A 87 2.43 2.55 -7.33
N ILE A 88 3.08 1.80 -8.25
CA ILE A 88 3.08 2.09 -9.68
C ILE A 88 1.65 2.05 -10.24
N VAL A 89 0.88 1.02 -9.89
CA VAL A 89 -0.52 0.87 -10.33
C VAL A 89 -1.39 2.03 -9.85
N LEU A 90 -1.28 2.41 -8.56
CA LEU A 90 -2.02 3.53 -7.98
C LEU A 90 -1.62 4.88 -8.59
N ALA A 91 -0.34 5.05 -8.92
CA ALA A 91 0.15 6.24 -9.62
C ALA A 91 -0.40 6.34 -11.05
N ARG A 92 -0.45 5.22 -11.79
CA ARG A 92 -1.08 5.17 -13.13
C ARG A 92 -2.57 5.53 -13.09
N LEU A 93 -3.26 5.16 -12.01
CA LEU A 93 -4.64 5.53 -11.73
C LEU A 93 -4.81 6.95 -11.17
N SER A 94 -3.74 7.72 -11.01
CA SER A 94 -3.74 9.05 -10.38
C SER A 94 -4.40 9.08 -9.00
N LYS A 95 -4.34 7.97 -8.24
CA LYS A 95 -4.95 7.91 -6.90
C LYS A 95 -4.07 8.65 -5.89
N LYS A 96 -4.70 9.46 -5.04
CA LYS A 96 -4.04 10.11 -3.92
C LYS A 96 -3.84 9.13 -2.77
N LEU A 97 -2.60 8.96 -2.33
CA LEU A 97 -2.28 8.19 -1.14
C LEU A 97 -2.54 9.03 0.13
N ASN A 98 -3.18 8.43 1.13
CA ASN A 98 -3.48 9.10 2.39
C ASN A 98 -2.69 8.47 3.55
N GLN A 99 -1.96 9.30 4.31
CA GLN A 99 -1.23 8.83 5.47
C GLN A 99 -2.19 8.40 6.58
N LEU A 100 -2.19 7.10 6.91
CA LEU A 100 -2.95 6.58 8.04
C LEU A 100 -2.10 6.61 9.31
N LYS A 101 -2.32 7.60 10.16
CA LYS A 101 -1.59 7.77 11.44
C LYS A 101 -1.71 6.58 12.42
N GLY A 102 -2.71 5.71 12.21
CA GLY A 102 -2.90 4.49 13.00
C GLY A 102 -2.09 3.29 12.50
N PHE A 103 -1.54 3.34 11.29
CA PHE A 103 -0.53 2.40 10.82
C PHE A 103 0.84 2.98 11.14
N ARG A 104 1.53 2.40 12.13
CA ARG A 104 2.86 2.80 12.54
C ARG A 104 3.84 1.69 12.23
N VAL A 105 4.91 2.02 11.52
CA VAL A 105 6.06 1.14 11.35
C VAL A 105 7.00 1.42 12.52
N TYR A 106 7.17 0.44 13.39
CA TYR A 106 8.22 0.45 14.42
C TYR A 106 9.34 -0.48 13.94
N THR A 107 10.58 0.01 13.91
CA THR A 107 11.75 -0.75 13.45
C THR A 107 12.57 -1.32 14.61
N ASP A 108 12.12 -1.13 15.85
CA ASP A 108 12.72 -1.63 17.08
C ASP A 108 12.03 -2.92 17.58
N THR A 109 12.67 -3.64 18.49
CA THR A 109 12.22 -4.96 19.02
C THR A 109 10.96 -4.89 19.91
N ASN A 110 10.36 -3.72 20.09
CA ASN A 110 9.14 -3.52 20.87
C ASN A 110 7.88 -3.87 20.05
N PHE A 111 7.81 -5.13 19.62
CA PHE A 111 6.73 -5.66 18.79
C PHE A 111 5.35 -5.52 19.44
N GLU A 112 5.28 -5.46 20.78
CA GLU A 112 4.03 -5.32 21.53
C GLU A 112 3.30 -3.98 21.30
N ALA A 113 3.99 -2.95 20.80
CA ALA A 113 3.38 -1.68 20.41
C ALA A 113 2.93 -1.64 18.92
N SER A 114 3.25 -2.68 18.15
CA SER A 114 3.04 -2.71 16.70
C SER A 114 1.64 -3.20 16.33
N GLY A 115 0.72 -2.24 16.21
CA GLY A 115 -0.20 -2.17 15.07
C GLY A 115 -1.17 -3.35 14.83
N ALA A 116 -1.72 -3.98 15.85
CA ALA A 116 -2.90 -4.82 15.64
C ALA A 116 -4.10 -3.95 15.22
N VAL A 117 -4.54 -4.05 13.96
CA VAL A 117 -5.85 -3.53 13.56
C VAL A 117 -6.90 -4.52 14.07
N ILE A 118 -7.34 -4.32 15.31
CA ILE A 118 -8.41 -5.14 15.89
C ILE A 118 -9.73 -4.70 15.24
N ILE A 119 -10.19 -5.47 14.26
CA ILE A 119 -11.54 -5.31 13.71
C ILE A 119 -12.52 -5.89 14.72
N GLN A 120 -13.05 -5.05 15.61
CA GLN A 120 -14.17 -5.45 16.47
C GLN A 120 -15.43 -5.56 15.60
N LYS A 121 -16.00 -6.76 15.52
CA LYS A 121 -17.34 -6.95 14.96
C LYS A 121 -18.30 -6.07 15.76
N SER A 122 -18.88 -5.06 15.12
CA SER A 122 -20.04 -4.37 15.69
C SER A 122 -21.12 -5.42 15.92
N SER A 123 -21.57 -5.54 17.17
CA SER A 123 -22.80 -6.24 17.49
C SER A 123 -23.96 -5.44 16.88
N ALA A 124 -24.20 -5.62 15.59
CA ALA A 124 -25.47 -5.29 14.96
C ALA A 124 -26.49 -6.33 15.42
N GLY A 125 -26.91 -6.22 16.69
CA GLY A 125 -28.22 -6.68 17.10
C GLY A 125 -29.23 -5.63 16.65
N LEU A 126 -30.30 -6.09 15.98
CA LEU A 126 -31.47 -5.34 15.52
C LEU A 126 -31.24 -4.26 14.44
N LEU A 127 -31.09 -4.66 13.17
CA LEU A 127 -31.52 -3.81 12.03
C LEU A 127 -32.16 -4.62 10.88
N PHE A 128 -32.66 -5.82 11.17
CA PHE A 128 -33.65 -6.51 10.35
C PHE A 128 -34.74 -7.03 11.29
N ALA A 129 -35.73 -6.18 11.51
CA ALA A 129 -37.09 -6.54 11.89
C ALA A 129 -38.00 -6.00 10.79
#